data_AF-A0A9Q3E4T0-F1
#
_entry.id   AF-A0A9Q3E4T0-F1
#
_cell.length_a   1.000
_cell.length_b   1.000
_cell.length_c   1.000
_cell.angle_alpha   90.00
_cell.angle_beta   90.00
_cell.angle_gamma   90.00
#
_symmetry.space_group_name_H-M   'P 1'
#
loop_
_entity.id
_entity.type
_entity.pdbx_description
1 polymer ?
#
loop_
_entity_poly.entity_id
_entity_poly.type
_entity_poly.pdbx_seq_one_letter_code
_entity_poly.pdbx_strand_id
1 'polypeptide(L)'
;MTEFFAGDHSGPSLANNFLSILKQYSLDDEIICITANNASVNQQVAQEIEKQCITFTSSTNTIGCMAHVHHLAACVGVRSLAYGPTSATTPEDQDLPAPILIPSLATPPDGLQVNYNSNISQVA
;
A
#
# COMPACT_ATOMS: atom_id res chain seq x y z
N MET A 1 12.91 25.15 -9.66
CA MET A 1 13.39 24.46 -10.87
C MET A 1 12.80 23.07 -10.84
N THR A 2 11.71 22.83 -11.57
CA THR A 2 11.08 21.51 -11.66
C THR A 2 11.75 20.79 -12.82
N GLU A 3 12.76 19.97 -12.52
CA GLU A 3 13.32 19.07 -13.51
C GLU A 3 12.31 17.95 -13.78
N PHE A 4 11.95 17.78 -15.05
CA PHE A 4 11.12 16.67 -15.49
C PHE A 4 12.06 15.49 -15.73
N PHE A 5 11.93 14.43 -14.94
CA PHE A 5 12.73 13.22 -15.13
C PHE A 5 12.21 12.47 -16.37
N ALA A 6 12.88 12.68 -17.51
CA ALA A 6 12.64 11.93 -18.74
C ALA A 6 13.26 10.52 -18.63
N GLY A 7 12.50 9.48 -18.93
CA GLY A 7 12.97 8.09 -18.84
C GLY A 7 11.82 7.10 -18.65
N ASP A 8 12.15 5.82 -18.51
CA ASP A 8 11.17 4.82 -18.12
C ASP A 8 10.77 5.03 -16.65
N HIS A 9 9.47 5.05 -16.37
CA HIS A 9 8.96 5.20 -15.00
C HIS A 9 9.04 3.88 -14.21
N SER A 10 10.12 3.12 -14.41
CA SER A 10 10.39 1.88 -13.70
C SER A 10 10.86 2.19 -12.26
N GLY A 11 10.73 1.21 -11.37
CA GLY A 11 11.20 1.36 -9.99
C GLY A 11 12.68 1.71 -9.88
N PRO A 12 13.60 1.06 -10.62
CA PRO A 12 15.02 1.39 -10.58
C PRO A 12 15.32 2.81 -11.06
N SER A 13 14.71 3.26 -12.16
CA SER A 13 14.89 4.62 -12.66
C SER A 13 14.38 5.66 -11.66
N LEU A 14 13.27 5.39 -10.99
CA LEU A 14 12.76 6.26 -9.93
C LEU A 14 13.72 6.30 -8.71
N ALA A 15 14.25 5.16 -8.28
CA ALA A 15 15.20 5.08 -7.18
C ALA A 15 16.51 5.85 -7.48
N ASN A 16 17.05 5.68 -8.68
CA ASN A 16 18.28 6.36 -9.10
C ASN A 16 18.12 7.88 -9.14
N ASN A 17 17.01 8.37 -9.69
CA ASN A 17 16.72 9.81 -9.69
C ASN A 17 16.46 10.34 -8.28
N PHE A 18 15.75 9.58 -7.44
CA PHE A 18 15.53 9.96 -6.05
C PHE A 18 16.84 10.10 -5.27
N LEU A 19 17.72 9.09 -5.35
CA LEU A 19 19.03 9.10 -4.70
C LEU A 19 19.95 10.19 -5.25
N SER A 20 19.92 10.47 -6.55
CA SER A 20 20.75 11.51 -7.15
C SER A 20 20.39 12.90 -6.61
N ILE A 21 19.09 13.15 -6.38
CA ILE A 21 18.63 14.38 -5.73
C ILE A 21 19.10 14.41 -4.28
N LEU A 22 18.88 13.34 -3.49
CA LEU A 22 19.28 13.31 -2.08
C LEU A 22 20.79 13.53 -1.90
N LYS A 23 21.62 12.96 -2.77
CA LYS A 23 23.08 13.17 -2.79
C LYS A 23 23.46 14.64 -2.99
N GLN A 24 22.71 15.40 -3.80
CA GLN A 24 22.95 16.84 -3.97
C GLN A 24 22.74 17.63 -2.67
N TYR A 25 21.94 17.10 -1.75
CA TYR A 25 21.67 17.71 -0.45
C TYR A 25 22.39 16.99 0.71
N SER A 26 23.22 15.97 0.43
CA SER A 26 23.85 15.12 1.44
C SER A 26 22.86 14.46 2.41
N LEU A 27 21.73 13.98 1.87
CA LEU A 27 20.65 13.32 2.60
C LEU A 27 20.47 11.83 2.22
N ASP A 28 21.41 11.27 1.46
CA ASP A 28 21.30 9.92 0.91
C ASP A 28 21.40 8.79 1.96
N ASP A 29 21.92 9.09 3.16
CA ASP A 29 21.94 8.18 4.30
C ASP A 29 20.79 8.40 5.30
N GLU A 30 19.96 9.43 5.09
CA GLU A 30 18.89 9.87 6.00
C GLU A 30 17.50 9.32 5.60
N ILE A 31 17.46 8.27 4.77
CA ILE A 31 16.23 7.70 4.26
C ILE A 31 15.58 6.81 5.32
N ILE A 32 14.58 7.37 6.03
CA ILE A 32 13.85 6.63 7.07
C ILE A 32 12.84 5.65 6.45
N CYS A 33 12.14 6.05 5.40
CA CYS A 33 11.06 5.26 4.82
C CYS A 33 10.72 5.74 3.40
N ILE A 34 10.27 4.81 2.53
CA ILE A 34 9.65 5.15 1.24
C ILE A 34 8.23 4.61 1.09
N THR A 35 7.44 5.28 0.25
CA THR A 35 6.19 4.75 -0.31
C THR A 35 6.01 5.24 -1.75
N ALA A 36 5.50 4.40 -2.63
CA ALA A 36 5.15 4.72 -4.01
C ALA A 36 3.71 4.31 -4.31
N ASN A 37 3.08 4.95 -5.30
CA ASN A 37 1.66 4.77 -5.63
C ASN A 37 1.28 3.37 -6.15
N ASN A 38 2.24 2.53 -6.54
CA ASN A 38 2.03 1.16 -7.00
C ASN A 38 2.84 0.21 -6.12
N ALA A 39 2.24 -0.90 -5.67
CA ALA A 39 2.90 -1.90 -4.83
C ALA A 39 4.17 -2.48 -5.48
N SER A 40 4.14 -2.80 -6.77
CA SER A 40 5.30 -3.36 -7.48
C SER A 40 6.42 -2.33 -7.62
N VAL A 41 6.07 -1.10 -7.98
CA VAL A 41 7.02 0.01 -8.08
C VAL A 41 7.61 0.34 -6.71
N ASN A 42 6.80 0.35 -5.66
CA ASN A 42 7.24 0.60 -4.29
C ASN A 42 8.30 -0.42 -3.84
N GLN A 43 8.05 -1.70 -4.12
CA GLN A 43 9.01 -2.76 -3.82
C GLN A 43 10.29 -2.63 -4.66
N GLN A 44 10.17 -2.36 -5.97
CA GLN A 44 11.34 -2.19 -6.83
C GLN A 44 12.19 -0.99 -6.42
N VAL A 45 11.58 0.14 -6.05
CA VAL A 45 12.30 1.33 -5.56
C VAL A 45 13.03 0.99 -4.25
N ALA A 46 12.36 0.33 -3.31
CA ALA A 46 12.95 -0.03 -2.03
C ALA A 46 14.17 -0.96 -2.20
N GLN A 47 14.03 -1.98 -3.04
CA GLN A 47 15.10 -2.92 -3.35
C GLN A 47 16.28 -2.24 -4.05
N GLU A 48 16.02 -1.24 -4.89
CA GLU A 48 17.09 -0.51 -5.56
C GLU A 48 17.81 0.47 -4.63
N ILE A 49 17.09 1.11 -3.70
CA ILE A 49 17.69 1.98 -2.67
C ILE A 49 18.58 1.16 -1.73
N GLU A 50 18.13 -0.01 -1.27
CA GLU A 50 18.91 -0.90 -0.37
C GLU A 50 20.25 -1.33 -0.97
N LYS A 51 20.37 -1.43 -2.31
CA LYS A 51 21.65 -1.72 -2.97
C LYS A 51 22.67 -0.58 -2.85
N GLN A 52 22.20 0.65 -2.65
CA GLN A 52 23.00 1.86 -2.75
C GLN A 52 23.15 2.60 -1.40
N CYS A 53 22.27 2.34 -0.44
CA CYS A 53 22.21 3.00 0.85
C CYS A 53 22.24 1.95 1.97
N ILE A 54 23.35 1.88 2.71
CA ILE A 54 23.56 0.84 3.73
C ILE A 54 22.69 1.03 4.98
N THR A 55 22.20 2.25 5.22
CA THR A 55 21.31 2.57 6.34
C THR A 55 19.85 2.20 6.05
N PHE A 56 19.53 1.90 4.80
CA PHE A 56 18.19 1.57 4.35
C PHE A 56 18.02 0.05 4.17
N THR A 57 16.98 -0.52 4.79
CA THR A 57 16.62 -1.94 4.62
C THR A 57 15.22 -2.04 4.03
N SER A 58 15.08 -2.66 2.85
CA SER A 58 13.81 -2.64 2.09
C SER A 58 12.66 -3.28 2.85
N SER A 59 12.93 -4.29 3.68
CA SER A 59 11.92 -4.97 4.48
C SER A 59 11.37 -4.16 5.67
N THR A 60 12.12 -3.18 6.18
CA THR A 60 11.75 -2.39 7.37
C THR A 60 11.48 -0.92 7.08
N ASN A 61 12.04 -0.40 5.99
CA ASN A 61 11.97 1.01 5.60
C ASN A 61 11.03 1.24 4.40
N THR A 62 10.09 0.31 4.16
CA THR A 62 9.07 0.45 3.10
C THR A 62 7.68 0.45 3.72
N ILE A 63 6.91 1.50 3.46
CA ILE A 63 5.48 1.55 3.80
C ILE A 63 4.67 1.18 2.55
N GLY A 64 3.76 0.22 2.69
CA GLY A 64 2.86 -0.20 1.62
C GLY A 64 2.01 0.96 1.07
N CYS A 65 1.64 0.87 -0.21
CA CYS A 65 0.84 1.90 -0.85
C CYS A 65 -0.59 1.90 -0.29
N MET A 66 -0.94 2.90 0.54
CA MET A 66 -2.30 3.02 1.08
C MET A 66 -3.36 3.24 0.00
N ALA A 67 -3.00 3.84 -1.16
CA ALA A 67 -3.92 3.94 -2.28
C ALA A 67 -4.22 2.57 -2.90
N HIS A 68 -3.22 1.69 -3.00
CA HIS A 68 -3.41 0.31 -3.45
C HIS A 68 -4.26 -0.49 -2.47
N VAL A 69 -4.02 -0.33 -1.17
CA VAL A 69 -4.81 -0.98 -0.11
C VAL A 69 -6.29 -0.55 -0.18
N HIS A 70 -6.56 0.75 -0.33
CA HIS A 70 -7.94 1.24 -0.48
C HIS A 70 -8.61 0.73 -1.77
N HIS A 71 -7.89 0.75 -2.90
CA HIS A 71 -8.41 0.21 -4.15
C HIS A 71 -8.77 -1.27 -4.01
N LEU A 72 -7.88 -2.06 -3.43
CA LEU A 72 -8.11 -3.48 -3.20
C LEU A 72 -9.29 -3.73 -2.26
N ALA A 73 -9.36 -3.00 -1.14
CA ALA A 73 -10.46 -3.11 -0.19
C ALA A 73 -11.81 -2.76 -0.83
N ALA A 74 -11.86 -1.73 -1.68
CA ALA A 74 -13.06 -1.35 -2.42
C ALA A 74 -13.47 -2.44 -3.42
N CYS A 75 -12.53 -2.95 -4.22
CA CYS A 75 -12.80 -4.01 -5.19
C CYS A 75 -13.31 -5.29 -4.51
N VAL A 76 -12.66 -5.72 -3.43
CA VAL A 76 -13.07 -6.89 -2.64
C VAL A 76 -14.45 -6.66 -2.00
N GLY A 77 -14.69 -5.49 -1.42
CA GLY A 77 -15.97 -5.14 -0.82
C GLY A 77 -17.11 -5.16 -1.84
N VAL A 78 -16.94 -4.51 -2.99
CA VAL A 78 -17.93 -4.51 -4.07
C VAL A 78 -18.20 -5.93 -4.57
N ARG A 79 -17.16 -6.74 -4.80
CA ARG A 79 -17.31 -8.14 -5.24
C ARG A 79 -18.08 -8.97 -4.22
N SER A 80 -17.79 -8.82 -2.93
CA SER A 80 -18.48 -9.52 -1.85
C SER A 80 -19.98 -9.16 -1.78
N LEU A 81 -20.32 -7.89 -1.97
CA LEU A 81 -21.71 -7.43 -2.00
C LEU A 81 -22.46 -7.89 -3.27
N ALA A 82 -21.77 -7.93 -4.41
CA ALA A 82 -22.38 -8.27 -5.70
C ALA A 82 -22.60 -9.78 -5.90
N TYR A 83 -21.70 -10.62 -5.39
CA TYR A 83 -21.68 -12.06 -5.70
C TYR A 83 -21.74 -12.98 -4.46
N GLY A 84 -21.82 -12.43 -3.25
CA GLY A 84 -21.69 -13.21 -2.00
C GLY A 84 -20.26 -13.73 -1.80
N PRO A 85 -19.97 -14.47 -0.72
CA PRO A 85 -18.65 -15.07 -0.48
C PRO A 85 -18.41 -16.20 -1.49
N THR A 86 -17.89 -15.88 -2.68
CA THR A 86 -17.56 -16.87 -3.71
C THR A 86 -16.05 -17.11 -3.75
N SER A 87 -15.66 -18.39 -3.55
CA SER A 87 -14.28 -18.89 -3.55
C SER A 87 -13.65 -19.05 -4.96
N ALA A 88 -13.97 -18.20 -5.94
CA ALA A 88 -13.49 -18.39 -7.30
C ALA A 88 -12.58 -17.25 -7.77
N THR A 89 -11.28 -17.49 -7.68
CA THR A 89 -10.20 -16.74 -8.34
C THR A 89 -10.43 -16.77 -9.85
N THR A 90 -10.59 -15.59 -10.45
CA THR A 90 -10.64 -15.43 -11.91
C THR A 90 -9.23 -15.29 -12.50
N PRO A 91 -9.01 -15.56 -13.79
CA PRO A 91 -7.66 -15.55 -14.40
C PRO A 91 -6.91 -14.21 -14.30
N GLU A 92 -7.62 -13.10 -14.08
CA GLU A 92 -7.09 -11.75 -13.85
C GLU A 92 -6.51 -11.55 -12.42
N ASP A 93 -6.78 -12.48 -11.49
CA ASP A 93 -6.30 -12.44 -10.10
C ASP A 93 -4.91 -13.10 -9.93
N GLN A 94 -4.23 -13.54 -11.00
CA GLN A 94 -2.93 -14.22 -10.89
C GLN A 94 -1.75 -13.30 -10.53
N ASP A 95 -1.94 -11.99 -10.61
CA ASP A 95 -0.97 -10.98 -10.17
C ASP A 95 -1.40 -10.29 -8.85
N LEU A 96 -2.54 -10.72 -8.28
CA LEU A 96 -3.02 -10.24 -6.98
C LEU A 96 -2.57 -11.23 -5.90
N PRO A 97 -1.89 -10.77 -4.83
CA PRO A 97 -1.64 -11.63 -3.68
C PRO A 97 -2.97 -12.15 -3.13
N ALA A 98 -2.95 -13.37 -2.59
CA ALA A 98 -4.12 -14.06 -2.09
C ALA A 98 -5.01 -13.11 -1.28
N PRO A 99 -6.35 -13.15 -1.47
CA PRO A 99 -7.26 -12.27 -0.78
C PRO A 99 -6.94 -12.31 0.71
N ILE A 100 -6.69 -11.14 1.29
CA ILE A 100 -6.51 -11.03 2.74
C ILE A 100 -7.86 -11.44 3.33
N LEU A 101 -7.95 -12.71 3.73
CA LEU A 101 -9.04 -13.24 4.52
C LEU A 101 -8.89 -12.60 5.89
N ILE A 102 -9.53 -11.45 6.08
CA ILE A 102 -9.71 -10.85 7.40
C ILE A 102 -10.89 -11.62 8.02
N PRO A 103 -10.68 -12.53 8.99
CA PRO A 103 -11.76 -13.36 9.53
C PRO A 103 -12.89 -12.51 10.15
N SER A 104 -12.57 -11.27 10.52
CA SER A 104 -13.48 -10.25 11.05
C SER A 104 -14.55 -9.78 10.04
N LEU A 105 -14.35 -9.97 8.73
CA LEU A 105 -15.38 -9.70 7.70
C LEU A 105 -16.09 -10.97 7.21
N ALA A 106 -15.60 -12.15 7.58
CA ALA A 106 -16.19 -13.44 7.20
C ALA A 106 -17.27 -13.93 8.17
N THR A 107 -17.43 -13.25 9.32
CA THR A 107 -18.58 -13.48 10.20
C THR A 107 -19.68 -12.54 9.73
N PRO A 108 -20.92 -13.01 9.47
CA PRO A 108 -22.05 -12.11 9.32
C PRO A 108 -22.06 -11.19 10.55
N PRO A 109 -22.21 -9.87 10.38
CA PRO A 109 -22.56 -9.05 11.52
C PRO A 109 -23.96 -9.50 11.95
N ASP A 110 -24.02 -10.39 12.93
CA ASP A 110 -25.25 -10.72 13.62
C ASP A 110 -25.69 -9.41 14.29
N GLY A 111 -26.51 -8.65 13.57
CA GLY A 111 -26.98 -7.30 13.90
C GLY A 111 -27.90 -7.28 15.12
N LEU A 112 -27.57 -8.05 16.15
CA LEU A 112 -28.43 -8.37 17.27
C LEU A 112 -28.00 -7.70 18.58
N GLN A 113 -26.90 -6.93 18.66
CA GLN A 113 -26.56 -6.20 19.90
C GLN A 113 -25.89 -4.82 19.74
N VAL A 114 -26.24 -4.04 18.70
CA VAL A 114 -25.94 -2.60 18.72
C VAL A 114 -27.21 -1.83 19.10
N ASN A 115 -27.38 -1.56 20.39
CA ASN A 115 -28.44 -0.69 20.88
C ASN A 115 -28.05 0.77 20.60
N TYR A 116 -28.62 1.37 19.56
CA TYR A 116 -28.37 2.76 19.16
C TYR A 116 -29.01 3.81 20.12
N ASN A 117 -29.63 3.38 21.23
CA ASN A 117 -30.37 4.28 22.14
C ASN A 117 -29.71 4.52 23.52
N SER A 118 -28.46 4.13 23.76
CA SER A 118 -27.77 4.53 25.00
C SER A 118 -26.59 5.47 24.74
N ASN A 119 -26.78 6.73 25.17
CA ASN A 119 -25.77 7.77 25.43
C ASN A 119 -25.62 8.90 24.39
N ILE A 120 -26.73 9.56 24.05
CA ILE A 120 -26.70 11.03 23.82
C ILE A 120 -26.89 11.72 25.18
N SER A 121 -25.84 11.74 26.00
CA SER A 121 -25.65 12.68 27.12
C SER A 121 -24.32 12.37 27.80
N GLN A 122 -23.22 12.90 27.24
CA GLN A 122 -22.01 13.30 27.98
C GLN A 122 -20.98 13.87 26.99
N VAL A 123 -21.33 14.99 26.37
CA VAL A 123 -20.35 16.02 25.98
C VAL A 123 -21.08 17.36 26.06
N ALA A 124 -20.95 18.00 27.21
CA ALA A 124 -21.19 19.42 27.45
C ALA A 124 -20.02 19.92 28.28
#